data_AF-A0A368T2D6-F1
#
_entry.id   AF-A0A368T2D6-F1
#
_cell.length_a   1.000
_cell.length_b   1.000
_cell.length_c   1.000
_cell.angle_alpha   90.00
_cell.angle_beta   90.00
_cell.angle_gamma   90.00
#
_symmetry.space_group_name_H-M   'P 1'
#
loop_
_entity.id
_entity.type
_entity.pdbx_description
1 polymer ?
#
loop_
_entity_poly.entity_id
_entity_poly.type
_entity_poly.pdbx_seq_one_letter_code
_entity_poly.pdbx_strand_id
1 'polypeptide(L)'
;MRRNTVREPSRAEMARYAGKFGDVFASAGLPRLSGQVVGYLLVCDPELRTAGQIAEALGVQRSDVDAPLRLLVAVQLVQRSIPPHSPTPVY
;
A
#
# COMPACT_ATOMS: atom_id res chain seq x y z
N MET A 1 -14.42 26.26 -20.41
CA MET A 1 -13.35 25.42 -19.82
C MET A 1 -13.85 24.89 -18.48
N ARG A 2 -14.49 23.70 -18.46
CA ARG A 2 -15.02 23.12 -17.21
C ARG A 2 -13.82 22.60 -16.42
N ARG A 3 -13.59 23.14 -15.20
CA ARG A 3 -12.66 22.55 -14.24
C ARG A 3 -13.18 21.15 -13.94
N ASN A 4 -12.48 20.14 -14.44
CA ASN A 4 -12.77 18.75 -14.13
C ASN A 4 -12.24 18.53 -12.70
N THR A 5 -13.10 18.71 -11.69
CA THR A 5 -12.77 18.47 -10.30
C THR A 5 -12.65 16.96 -10.09
N VAL A 6 -11.44 16.42 -10.20
CA VAL A 6 -11.16 15.03 -9.83
C VAL A 6 -11.43 14.94 -8.32
N ARG A 7 -12.45 14.16 -7.93
CA ARG A 7 -12.77 13.90 -6.52
C ARG A 7 -11.68 12.99 -5.94
N GLU A 8 -11.18 13.33 -4.76
CA GLU A 8 -10.29 12.43 -4.01
C GLU A 8 -10.97 11.07 -3.77
N PRO A 9 -10.26 9.95 -3.98
CA PRO A 9 -10.82 8.63 -3.76
C PRO A 9 -11.09 8.42 -2.27
N SER A 10 -12.28 7.94 -1.95
CA SER A 10 -12.63 7.54 -0.58
C SER A 10 -11.79 6.34 -0.12
N ARG A 11 -11.63 6.17 1.20
CA ARG A 11 -10.94 5.01 1.79
C ARG A 11 -11.48 3.67 1.27
N ALA A 12 -12.79 3.58 1.07
CA ALA A 12 -13.44 2.38 0.51
C ALA A 12 -13.04 2.13 -0.96
N GLU A 13 -12.89 3.17 -1.77
CA GLU A 13 -12.43 3.06 -3.15
C GLU A 13 -10.97 2.65 -3.23
N MET A 14 -10.12 3.20 -2.36
CA MET A 14 -8.72 2.79 -2.24
C MET A 14 -8.59 1.33 -1.81
N ALA A 15 -9.35 0.90 -0.80
CA ALA A 15 -9.36 -0.50 -0.34
C ALA A 15 -9.83 -1.46 -1.44
N ARG A 16 -10.85 -1.06 -2.22
CA ARG A 16 -11.30 -1.82 -3.39
C ARG A 16 -10.22 -1.90 -4.47
N TYR A 17 -9.51 -0.81 -4.72
CA TYR A 17 -8.40 -0.79 -5.68
C TYR A 17 -7.24 -1.70 -5.24
N ALA A 18 -6.84 -1.61 -3.97
CA ALA A 18 -5.88 -2.51 -3.35
C ALA A 18 -6.33 -3.98 -3.49
N GLY A 19 -7.62 -4.26 -3.27
CA GLY A 19 -8.22 -5.57 -3.48
C GLY A 19 -7.99 -6.12 -4.88
N LYS A 20 -8.20 -5.31 -5.93
CA LYS A 20 -7.96 -5.71 -7.33
C LYS A 20 -6.50 -6.08 -7.58
N PHE A 21 -5.55 -5.33 -7.03
CA PHE A 21 -4.13 -5.70 -7.10
C PHE A 21 -3.83 -6.99 -6.36
N GLY A 22 -4.48 -7.22 -5.22
CA GLY A 22 -4.42 -8.49 -4.52
C GLY A 22 -4.85 -9.66 -5.41
N ASP A 23 -5.94 -9.49 -6.16
CA ASP A 23 -6.45 -10.52 -7.06
C ASP A 23 -5.51 -10.76 -8.26
N VAL A 24 -4.88 -9.70 -8.81
CA VAL A 24 -3.83 -9.83 -9.84
C VAL A 24 -2.64 -10.64 -9.31
N PHE A 25 -2.15 -10.32 -8.11
CA PHE A 25 -1.03 -11.05 -7.50
C PHE A 25 -1.39 -12.52 -7.25
N ALA A 26 -2.58 -12.77 -6.72
CA ALA A 26 -3.07 -14.12 -6.50
C ALA A 26 -3.15 -14.92 -7.81
N SER A 27 -3.62 -14.31 -8.90
CA SER A 27 -3.66 -14.95 -10.21
C SER A 27 -2.28 -15.29 -10.79
N ALA A 28 -1.24 -14.57 -10.35
CA ALA A 28 0.16 -14.82 -10.69
C ALA A 28 0.86 -15.78 -9.70
N GLY A 29 0.14 -16.39 -8.75
CA GLY A 29 0.71 -17.28 -7.73
C GLY A 29 1.46 -16.56 -6.60
N LEU A 30 1.30 -15.24 -6.47
CA LEU A 30 1.92 -14.43 -5.43
C LEU A 30 0.97 -14.21 -4.24
N PRO A 31 1.48 -13.89 -3.03
CA PRO A 31 0.62 -13.61 -1.89
C PRO A 31 -0.33 -12.44 -2.15
N ARG A 32 -1.63 -12.67 -1.93
CA ARG A 32 -2.69 -11.68 -2.14
C ARG A 32 -2.43 -10.37 -1.37
N LEU A 33 -1.99 -10.47 -0.11
CA LEU A 33 -1.71 -9.31 0.72
C LEU A 33 -0.57 -8.46 0.17
N SER A 34 0.43 -9.05 -0.50
CA SER A 34 1.49 -8.29 -1.19
C SER A 34 0.93 -7.43 -2.31
N GLY A 35 -0.01 -7.97 -3.10
CA GLY A 35 -0.71 -7.18 -4.10
C GLY A 35 -1.53 -6.05 -3.48
N GLN A 36 -2.24 -6.32 -2.37
CA GLN A 36 -3.00 -5.29 -1.68
C GLN A 36 -2.11 -4.15 -1.13
N VAL A 37 -0.93 -4.47 -0.60
CA VAL A 37 0.04 -3.45 -0.16
C VAL A 37 0.49 -2.57 -1.32
N VAL A 38 0.87 -3.16 -2.47
CA VAL A 38 1.25 -2.39 -3.67
C VAL A 38 0.09 -1.51 -4.15
N GLY A 39 -1.09 -2.11 -4.30
CA GLY A 39 -2.27 -1.38 -4.78
C GLY A 39 -2.67 -0.23 -3.86
N TYR A 40 -2.51 -0.38 -2.54
CA TYR A 40 -2.74 0.70 -1.59
C TYR A 40 -1.70 1.83 -1.71
N LEU A 41 -0.41 1.48 -1.75
CA LEU A 41 0.68 2.47 -1.83
C LEU A 41 0.61 3.31 -3.13
N LEU A 42 0.09 2.74 -4.21
CA LEU A 42 -0.11 3.46 -5.48
C LEU A 42 -1.16 4.58 -5.42
N VAL A 43 -2.06 4.57 -4.42
CA VAL A 43 -3.21 5.49 -4.37
C VAL A 43 -3.34 6.22 -3.04
N CYS A 44 -2.45 5.96 -2.08
CA CYS A 44 -2.55 6.57 -0.76
C CYS A 44 -2.03 8.01 -0.75
N ASP A 45 -2.74 8.87 -0.03
CA ASP A 45 -2.36 10.27 0.20
C ASP A 45 -2.44 10.59 1.70
N PRO A 46 -1.36 10.99 2.39
CA PRO A 46 0.01 11.12 1.88
C PRO A 46 0.62 9.84 1.29
N GLU A 47 1.51 9.99 0.30
CA GLU A 47 2.15 8.88 -0.42
C GLU A 47 3.00 7.98 0.50
N LEU A 48 3.69 8.58 1.47
CA LEU A 48 4.57 7.84 2.40
C LEU A 48 3.77 7.28 3.57
N ARG A 49 3.95 5.98 3.82
CA ARG A 49 3.23 5.27 4.89
C ARG A 49 4.13 4.43 5.76
N THR A 50 3.89 4.51 7.07
CA THR A 50 4.43 3.52 7.99
C THR A 50 3.69 2.20 7.81
N ALA A 51 4.35 1.09 8.11
CA ALA A 51 3.72 -0.22 8.02
C ALA A 51 2.50 -0.39 8.97
N GLY A 52 2.42 0.38 10.05
CA GLY A 52 1.20 0.44 10.90
C GLY A 52 0.02 1.07 10.17
N GLN A 53 0.25 2.18 9.47
CA GLN A 53 -0.77 2.85 8.68
C GLN A 53 -1.23 2.00 7.49
N ILE A 54 -0.31 1.26 6.86
CA ILE A 54 -0.65 0.31 5.78
C ILE A 54 -1.57 -0.79 6.32
N ALA A 55 -1.22 -1.38 7.46
CA ALA A 55 -2.01 -2.44 8.09
C ALA A 55 -3.41 -1.94 8.49
N GLU A 56 -3.49 -0.76 9.11
CA GLU A 56 -4.76 -0.11 9.47
C GLU A 56 -5.62 0.18 8.22
N ALA A 57 -5.02 0.68 7.15
CA ALA A 57 -5.75 0.99 5.92
C ALA A 57 -6.31 -0.27 5.24
N LEU A 58 -5.58 -1.38 5.31
CA LEU A 58 -5.97 -2.67 4.74
C LEU A 58 -6.84 -3.53 5.68
N GLY A 59 -7.02 -3.13 6.94
CA GLY A 59 -7.80 -3.88 7.93
C GLY A 59 -7.14 -5.19 8.36
N VAL A 60 -5.81 -5.20 8.44
CA VAL A 60 -4.99 -6.36 8.83
C VAL A 60 -4.10 -6.03 10.03
N GLN A 61 -3.47 -7.04 10.63
CA GLN A 61 -2.54 -6.79 11.73
C GLN A 61 -1.23 -6.22 11.19
N ARG A 62 -0.55 -5.42 12.02
CA ARG A 62 0.77 -4.87 11.69
C ARG A 62 1.78 -5.97 11.31
N SER A 63 1.77 -7.09 12.03
CA SER A 63 2.66 -8.23 11.73
C SER A 63 2.40 -8.84 10.35
N ASP A 64 1.17 -8.76 9.84
CA ASP A 64 0.79 -9.37 8.56
C ASP A 64 1.46 -8.67 7.37
N VAL A 65 1.80 -7.39 7.51
CA VAL A 65 2.45 -6.61 6.44
C VAL A 65 3.98 -6.70 6.47
N ASP A 66 4.61 -7.29 7.50
CA ASP A 66 6.07 -7.39 7.57
C ASP A 66 6.68 -8.25 6.45
N ALA A 67 6.09 -9.42 6.19
CA ALA A 67 6.55 -10.30 5.12
C ALA A 67 6.29 -9.71 3.72
N PRO A 68 5.09 -9.18 3.40
CA PRO A 68 4.84 -8.42 2.18
C PRO A 68 5.84 -7.29 1.95
N LEU A 69 6.07 -6.41 2.93
CA LEU A 69 6.96 -5.27 2.76
C LEU A 69 8.41 -5.69 2.55
N ARG A 70 8.90 -6.71 3.28
CA ARG A 70 10.24 -7.27 3.02
C ARG A 70 10.38 -7.80 1.60
N LEU A 71 9.41 -8.58 1.12
CA LEU A 71 9.42 -9.13 -0.23
C LEU A 71 9.43 -8.00 -1.27
N LEU A 72 8.51 -7.05 -1.14
CA LEU A 72 8.32 -5.96 -2.10
C LEU A 72 9.53 -5.02 -2.17
N VAL A 73 10.19 -4.76 -1.03
CA VAL A 73 11.46 -4.04 -1.01
C VAL A 73 12.57 -4.87 -1.64
N ALA A 74 12.66 -6.18 -1.36
CA ALA A 74 13.70 -7.03 -1.95
C ALA A 74 13.61 -7.09 -3.48
N VAL A 75 12.40 -7.08 -4.05
CA VAL A 75 12.17 -7.06 -5.50
C VAL A 75 12.08 -5.63 -6.08
N GLN A 76 12.37 -4.61 -5.28
CA GLN A 76 12.41 -3.19 -5.69
C GLN A 76 11.06 -2.64 -6.18
N LEU A 77 9.94 -3.25 -5.80
CA LEU A 77 8.60 -2.76 -6.12
C LEU A 77 8.11 -1.71 -5.13
N VAL A 78 8.68 -1.69 -3.93
CA VAL A 78 8.42 -0.68 -2.88
C VAL A 78 9.77 -0.18 -2.37
N GLN A 79 9.89 1.13 -2.15
CA GLN A 79 11.09 1.72 -1.54
C GLN A 79 10.89 1.84 -0.04
N ARG A 80 11.94 1.62 0.74
CA ARG A 80 11.91 1.84 2.19
C ARG A 80 12.83 3.00 2.54
N SER A 81 12.31 3.98 3.27
CA SER A 81 13.08 5.12 3.77
C SER A 81 12.93 5.28 5.28
N ILE A 82 13.94 5.85 5.93
CA ILE A 82 13.90 6.26 7.33
C ILE A 82 14.02 7.79 7.34
N PRO A 83 12.94 8.52 7.64
CA PRO A 83 12.98 9.99 7.65
C PRO A 83 13.97 10.52 8.69
N PRO A 84 14.66 11.66 8.46
CA PRO A 84 15.66 12.20 9.38
C PRO A 84 15.17 12.48 10.81
N HIS A 85 13.86 12.71 10.98
CA HIS A 85 13.24 13.09 12.24
C HIS A 85 12.31 12.01 12.81
N SER A 86 12.34 10.80 12.26
CA SER A 86 11.53 9.67 12.75
C SER A 86 12.30 8.36 12.65
N PRO A 87 12.39 7.56 13.72
CA PRO A 87 13.00 6.22 13.64
C PRO A 87 12.10 5.22 12.91
N THR A 88 10.87 5.61 12.57
CA THR A 88 9.89 4.70 11.97
C THR A 88 10.08 4.65 10.46
N PRO A 89 10.32 3.46 9.88
CA PRO A 89 10.42 3.32 8.43
C PRO A 89 9.10 3.66 7.75
N VAL A 90 9.22 4.35 6.61
CA VAL A 90 8.14 4.58 5.66
C VAL A 90 8.40 3.83 4.38
N TYR A 91 7.31 3.52 3.69
CA TYR A 91 7.25 2.77 2.45
C TYR A 91 6.41 3.54 1.43
#